data_AF-A0AAU9IBS1-F1
#
_entry.id   AF-A0AAU9IBS1-F1
#
_cell.length_a   1.000
_cell.length_b   1.000
_cell.length_c   1.000
_cell.angle_alpha   90.00
_cell.angle_beta   90.00
_cell.angle_gamma   90.00
#
_symmetry.space_group_name_H-M   'P 1'
#
loop_
_entity.id
_entity.type
_entity.pdbx_description
1 polymer ?
#
loop_
_entity_poly.entity_id
_entity_poly.type
_entity_poly.pdbx_seq_one_letter_code
_entity_poly.pdbx_strand_id
1 'polypeptide(L)'
;MDPEARKNMWGVINNIKKQNVSIILTTHSMDEAEALCNNIGIMVNGRLRCYGTATHIKNKFSSGYEFFLKVRYPREEEINEFINKLRTRYLEDVIGQEEVINAMEILDCGDMYPEISKEGTGSHLKDEMNESGKLGINNLVEWIIVERYGQAIYRWLVDEFVDITLIEHYGTYFKYRLEKQSKGIGDIFGRIEDAKEDLYVSEYSLSQTTLEQIFNMFATEGEMDMTMSNQRLSRKIHPKE
;
A
#
# COMPACT_ATOMS: atom_id res chain seq x y z
N MET A 1 -6.49 2.28 -29.37
CA MET A 1 -5.90 1.37 -30.38
C MET A 1 -6.06 -0.05 -29.89
N ASP A 2 -6.27 -1.00 -30.80
CA ASP A 2 -6.17 -2.42 -30.46
C ASP A 2 -4.71 -2.77 -30.05
N PRO A 3 -4.50 -3.82 -29.22
CA PRO A 3 -3.18 -4.16 -28.71
C PRO A 3 -2.14 -4.48 -29.79
N GLU A 4 -2.58 -5.00 -30.94
CA GLU A 4 -1.70 -5.43 -32.03
C GLU A 4 -1.18 -4.24 -32.83
N ALA A 5 -2.05 -3.31 -33.23
CA ALA A 5 -1.67 -2.06 -33.87
C ALA A 5 -0.74 -1.21 -33.00
N ARG A 6 -0.98 -1.17 -31.68
CA ARG A 6 -0.11 -0.47 -30.73
C ARG A 6 1.29 -1.08 -30.68
N LYS A 7 1.40 -2.42 -30.59
CA LYS A 7 2.70 -3.12 -30.63
C LYS A 7 3.45 -2.84 -31.93
N ASN A 8 2.75 -2.86 -33.06
CA ASN A 8 3.34 -2.57 -34.37
C ASN A 8 3.87 -1.13 -34.43
N MET A 9 3.07 -0.15 -33.99
CA MET A 9 3.49 1.26 -33.92
C MET A 9 4.73 1.44 -33.03
N TRP A 10 4.74 0.83 -31.83
CA TRP A 10 5.88 0.89 -30.92
C TRP A 10 7.14 0.29 -31.53
N GLY A 11 7.01 -0.82 -32.28
CA GLY A 11 8.10 -1.43 -33.02
C GLY A 11 8.72 -0.49 -34.06
N VAL A 12 7.89 0.22 -34.82
CA VAL A 12 8.36 1.21 -35.81
C VAL A 12 9.12 2.35 -35.13
N ILE A 13 8.56 2.94 -34.08
CA ILE A 13 9.19 4.05 -33.35
C ILE A 13 10.54 3.61 -32.75
N ASN A 14 10.60 2.42 -32.14
CA ASN A 14 11.84 1.88 -31.59
C ASN A 14 12.91 1.60 -32.66
N ASN A 15 12.51 1.21 -33.89
CA ASN A 15 13.46 1.04 -34.99
C ASN A 15 14.02 2.38 -35.48
N ILE A 16 13.19 3.41 -35.58
CA ILE A 16 13.62 4.76 -35.95
C ILE A 16 14.56 5.34 -34.88
N LYS A 17 14.23 5.14 -33.60
CA LYS A 17 15.05 5.58 -32.46
C LYS A 17 16.50 5.06 -32.52
N LYS A 18 16.72 3.85 -33.06
CA LYS A 18 18.07 3.26 -33.24
C LYS A 18 18.91 3.96 -34.31
N GLN A 19 18.31 4.78 -35.17
CA GLN A 19 19.00 5.47 -36.27
C GLN A 19 19.59 6.83 -35.86
N ASN A 20 19.69 7.11 -34.55
CA ASN A 20 20.25 8.35 -33.99
C ASN A 20 19.54 9.63 -34.47
N VAL A 21 18.20 9.57 -34.58
CA VAL A 21 17.34 10.72 -34.91
C VAL A 21 16.59 11.20 -33.67
N SER A 22 16.19 12.47 -33.67
CA SER A 22 15.32 13.04 -32.61
C SER A 22 13.85 12.91 -32.99
N ILE A 23 13.05 12.36 -32.08
CA ILE A 23 11.60 12.17 -32.26
C ILE A 23 10.88 12.94 -31.16
N ILE A 24 9.91 13.76 -31.53
CA ILE A 24 8.98 14.40 -30.59
C ILE A 24 7.64 13.68 -30.72
N LEU A 25 7.15 13.14 -29.60
CA LEU A 25 5.85 12.49 -29.51
C LEU A 25 4.93 13.33 -28.61
N THR A 26 3.69 13.51 -29.05
CA THR A 26 2.61 14.01 -28.21
C THR A 26 1.60 12.89 -28.02
N THR A 27 1.38 12.47 -26.78
CA THR A 27 0.40 11.43 -26.44
C THR A 27 -0.34 11.80 -25.16
N HIS A 28 -1.57 11.32 -25.04
CA HIS A 28 -2.34 11.38 -23.80
C HIS A 28 -2.15 10.11 -22.95
N SER A 29 -1.49 9.08 -23.50
CA SER A 29 -1.22 7.83 -22.82
C SER A 29 0.12 7.91 -22.11
N MET A 30 0.11 7.82 -20.77
CA MET A 30 1.33 7.79 -19.99
C MET A 30 2.12 6.50 -20.22
N ASP A 31 1.45 5.38 -20.50
CA ASP A 31 2.09 4.12 -20.87
C ASP A 31 2.91 4.24 -22.16
N GLU A 32 2.38 4.94 -23.17
CA GLU A 32 3.12 5.20 -24.42
C GLU A 32 4.33 6.10 -24.19
N ALA A 33 4.16 7.16 -23.39
CA ALA A 33 5.24 8.07 -23.05
C ALA A 33 6.35 7.34 -22.29
N GLU A 34 6.01 6.50 -21.32
CA GLU A 34 6.98 5.74 -20.53
C GLU A 34 7.70 4.66 -21.36
N ALA A 35 6.99 3.99 -22.27
CA ALA A 35 7.57 2.94 -23.10
C ALA A 35 8.51 3.46 -24.20
N LEU A 36 8.21 4.63 -24.79
CA LEU A 36 8.87 5.10 -26.01
C LEU A 36 9.87 6.23 -25.76
N CYS A 37 9.61 7.11 -24.79
CA CYS A 37 10.36 8.35 -24.62
C CYS A 37 11.54 8.19 -23.64
N ASN A 38 12.69 8.81 -23.95
CA ASN A 38 13.80 8.93 -23.01
C ASN A 38 13.53 9.99 -21.94
N ASN A 39 12.91 11.10 -22.36
CA ASN A 39 12.49 12.20 -21.51
C ASN A 39 11.03 12.51 -21.81
N ILE A 40 10.28 12.84 -20.77
CA ILE A 40 8.85 13.12 -20.80
C ILE A 40 8.68 14.57 -20.32
N GLY A 41 7.85 15.33 -21.04
CA GLY A 41 7.39 16.63 -20.60
C GLY A 41 5.89 16.57 -20.32
N ILE A 42 5.46 16.98 -19.13
CA ILE A 42 4.03 17.06 -18.79
C ILE A 42 3.56 18.50 -18.96
N MET A 43 2.57 18.70 -19.84
CA MET A 43 1.96 20.00 -20.10
C MET A 43 0.53 20.03 -19.57
N VAL A 44 0.18 21.09 -18.82
CA VAL A 44 -1.16 21.33 -18.28
C VAL A 44 -1.50 22.80 -18.52
N ASN A 45 -2.70 23.07 -19.06
CA ASN A 45 -3.19 24.44 -19.35
C ASN A 45 -2.18 25.28 -20.16
N GLY A 46 -1.57 24.67 -21.18
CA GLY A 46 -0.60 25.33 -22.07
C GLY A 46 0.76 25.63 -21.42
N ARG A 47 1.03 25.13 -20.21
CA ARG A 47 2.30 25.31 -19.50
C ARG A 47 2.99 23.97 -19.23
N LEU A 48 4.29 23.90 -19.48
CA LEU A 48 5.11 22.75 -19.13
C LEU A 48 5.32 22.72 -17.60
N ARG A 49 4.76 21.71 -16.93
CA ARG A 49 4.82 21.55 -15.47
C ARG A 49 6.09 20.83 -15.02
N CYS A 50 6.50 19.81 -15.76
CA CYS A 50 7.74 19.10 -15.50
C CYS A 50 8.37 18.54 -16.76
N TYR A 51 9.67 18.22 -16.67
CA TYR A 51 10.46 17.60 -17.71
C TYR A 51 11.54 16.71 -17.09
N GLY A 52 11.79 15.53 -17.68
CA GLY A 52 12.86 14.63 -17.29
C GLY A 52 12.57 13.18 -17.66
N THR A 53 13.41 12.24 -17.25
CA THR A 53 13.10 10.81 -17.41
C THR A 53 11.87 10.42 -16.59
N ALA A 54 11.19 9.34 -16.96
CA ALA A 54 10.06 8.82 -16.18
C ALA A 54 10.43 8.63 -14.70
N THR A 55 11.60 8.03 -14.43
CA THR A 55 12.15 7.85 -13.09
C THR A 55 12.42 9.18 -12.37
N HIS A 56 12.98 10.18 -13.07
CA HIS A 56 13.22 11.49 -12.46
C HIS A 56 11.91 12.17 -12.05
N ILE A 57 10.89 12.13 -12.91
CA ILE A 57 9.57 12.71 -12.64
C ILE A 57 8.91 11.98 -11.47
N LYS A 58 8.84 10.64 -11.52
CA LYS A 58 8.30 9.82 -10.41
C LYS A 58 9.01 10.14 -9.11
N ASN A 59 10.34 10.13 -9.08
CA ASN A 59 11.09 10.46 -7.85
C ASN A 59 10.86 11.90 -7.38
N LYS A 60 10.71 12.86 -8.29
CA LYS A 60 10.51 14.27 -7.93
C LYS A 60 9.12 14.54 -7.36
N PHE A 61 8.09 13.93 -7.91
CA PHE A 61 6.68 14.27 -7.65
C PHE A 61 5.86 13.15 -7.01
N SER A 62 6.41 11.95 -6.78
CA SER A 62 5.72 10.89 -6.04
C SER A 62 5.58 11.27 -4.57
N SER A 63 4.44 10.91 -3.98
CA SER A 63 4.15 11.08 -2.55
C SER A 63 4.79 9.99 -1.67
N GLY A 64 5.54 9.06 -2.26
CA GLY A 64 6.17 7.94 -1.57
C GLY A 64 5.86 6.61 -2.24
N TYR A 65 5.79 5.55 -1.43
CA TYR A 65 5.53 4.18 -1.85
C TYR A 65 4.38 3.58 -1.04
N GLU A 66 3.59 2.71 -1.67
CA GLU A 66 2.66 1.84 -0.97
C GLU A 66 3.08 0.39 -1.22
N PHE A 67 3.16 -0.41 -0.17
CA PHE A 67 3.28 -1.85 -0.35
C PHE A 67 2.20 -2.61 0.38
N PHE A 68 1.89 -3.75 -0.23
CA PHE A 68 0.97 -4.73 0.27
C PHE A 68 1.79 -5.96 0.63
N LEU A 69 1.58 -6.46 1.85
CA LEU A 69 2.17 -7.69 2.35
C LEU A 69 1.02 -8.64 2.66
N LYS A 70 1.19 -9.90 2.26
CA LYS A 70 0.33 -10.99 2.70
C LYS A 70 1.18 -11.97 3.47
N VAL A 71 0.84 -12.20 4.72
CA VAL A 71 1.50 -13.23 5.53
C VAL A 71 0.92 -14.60 5.21
N ARG A 72 1.72 -15.64 5.40
CA ARG A 72 1.23 -17.00 5.35
C ARG A 72 0.22 -17.24 6.47
N TYR A 73 -0.65 -18.20 6.26
CA TYR A 73 -1.49 -18.71 7.33
C TYR A 73 -0.65 -19.47 8.38
N PRO A 74 -1.03 -19.46 9.66
CA PRO A 74 -0.39 -20.25 10.71
C PRO A 74 -0.36 -21.74 10.35
N ARG A 75 0.73 -22.43 10.66
CA ARG A 75 0.82 -23.89 10.50
C ARG A 75 0.11 -24.57 11.66
N GLU A 76 -0.39 -25.79 11.44
CA GLU A 76 -1.03 -26.58 12.49
C GLU A 76 -0.13 -26.77 13.72
N GLU A 77 1.18 -26.94 13.53
CA GLU A 77 2.15 -27.07 14.62
C GLU A 77 2.19 -25.82 15.51
N GLU A 78 2.15 -24.62 14.91
CA GLU A 78 2.18 -23.34 15.62
C GLU A 78 0.88 -23.11 16.40
N ILE A 79 -0.26 -23.41 15.76
CA ILE A 79 -1.58 -23.36 16.38
C ILE A 79 -1.61 -24.31 17.59
N ASN A 80 -1.18 -25.55 17.40
CA ASN A 80 -1.17 -26.57 18.45
C ASN A 80 -0.26 -26.18 19.62
N GLU A 81 0.86 -25.50 19.38
CA GLU A 81 1.72 -25.00 20.45
C GLU A 81 0.97 -24.01 21.37
N PHE A 82 0.20 -23.10 20.78
CA PHE A 82 -0.59 -22.12 21.54
C PHE A 82 -1.79 -22.78 22.24
N ILE A 83 -2.51 -23.67 21.55
CA ILE A 83 -3.61 -24.44 22.14
C ILE A 83 -3.10 -25.24 23.36
N ASN A 84 -1.95 -25.89 23.25
CA ASN A 84 -1.36 -26.67 24.36
C ASN A 84 -1.09 -25.82 25.60
N LYS A 85 -0.73 -24.54 25.45
CA LYS A 85 -0.58 -23.60 26.59
C LYS A 85 -1.93 -23.39 27.29
N LEU A 86 -3.01 -23.27 26.52
CA LEU A 86 -4.37 -23.08 27.03
C LEU A 86 -4.99 -24.36 27.63
N ARG A 87 -4.56 -25.55 27.19
CA ARG A 87 -5.08 -26.84 27.70
C ARG A 87 -4.89 -27.05 29.21
N THR A 88 -3.95 -26.33 29.83
CA THR A 88 -3.77 -26.35 31.28
C THR A 88 -5.00 -25.81 32.03
N ARG A 89 -5.79 -24.94 31.39
CA ARG A 89 -6.95 -24.27 32.00
C ARG A 89 -8.27 -24.58 31.30
N TYR A 90 -8.25 -24.84 29.99
CA TYR A 90 -9.45 -25.06 29.17
C TYR A 90 -9.42 -26.45 28.52
N LEU A 91 -10.38 -27.30 28.90
CA LEU A 91 -10.51 -28.67 28.37
C LEU A 91 -11.34 -28.73 27.09
N GLU A 92 -12.32 -27.82 26.94
CA GLU A 92 -13.12 -27.68 25.73
C GLU A 92 -12.38 -26.86 24.66
N ASP A 93 -12.80 -26.98 23.39
CA ASP A 93 -12.25 -26.19 22.27
C ASP A 93 -12.92 -24.82 22.13
N VAL A 94 -13.77 -24.45 23.09
CA VAL A 94 -14.51 -23.19 23.14
C VAL A 94 -14.37 -22.56 24.51
N ILE A 95 -14.34 -21.24 24.57
CA ILE A 95 -14.28 -20.45 25.81
C ILE A 95 -15.40 -19.42 25.85
N GLY A 96 -15.85 -19.06 27.05
CA GLY A 96 -16.82 -17.99 27.26
C GLY A 96 -16.20 -16.59 27.10
N GLN A 97 -17.04 -15.58 26.90
CA GLN A 97 -16.58 -14.19 26.70
C GLN A 97 -15.72 -13.66 27.87
N GLU A 98 -16.02 -14.02 29.12
CA GLU A 98 -15.25 -13.61 30.31
C GLU A 98 -13.88 -14.29 30.39
N GLU A 99 -13.69 -15.39 29.67
CA GLU A 99 -12.47 -16.19 29.68
C GLU A 99 -11.48 -15.76 28.60
N VAL A 100 -11.92 -15.03 27.56
CA VAL A 100 -11.07 -14.61 26.43
C VAL A 100 -9.85 -13.81 26.90
N ILE A 101 -10.04 -12.82 27.76
CA ILE A 101 -8.92 -12.02 28.26
C ILE A 101 -7.93 -12.87 29.07
N ASN A 102 -8.42 -13.79 29.89
CA ASN A 102 -7.58 -14.72 30.65
C ASN A 102 -6.80 -15.67 29.73
N ALA A 103 -7.41 -16.14 28.64
CA ALA A 103 -6.73 -16.95 27.63
C ALA A 103 -5.64 -16.14 26.92
N MET A 104 -5.91 -14.89 26.55
CA MET A 104 -4.92 -14.00 25.94
C MET A 104 -3.77 -13.63 26.89
N GLU A 105 -4.05 -13.47 28.19
CA GLU A 105 -3.01 -13.28 29.22
C GLU A 105 -2.09 -14.51 29.34
N ILE A 106 -2.63 -15.73 29.32
CA ILE A 106 -1.83 -16.97 29.32
C ILE A 106 -0.90 -17.03 28.10
N LEU A 107 -1.38 -16.50 26.97
CA LEU A 107 -0.61 -16.46 25.73
C LEU A 107 0.35 -15.27 25.64
N ASP A 108 0.39 -14.38 26.63
CA ASP A 108 1.20 -13.16 26.66
C ASP A 108 0.83 -12.21 25.50
N CYS A 109 -0.47 -11.98 25.30
CA CYS A 109 -1.02 -11.07 24.28
C CYS A 109 -2.28 -10.33 24.74
N GLY A 110 -2.44 -10.12 26.05
CA GLY A 110 -3.62 -9.44 26.60
C GLY A 110 -3.77 -7.98 26.12
N ASP A 111 -2.67 -7.36 25.70
CA ASP A 111 -2.63 -6.03 25.09
C ASP A 111 -3.41 -5.94 23.77
N MET A 112 -3.59 -7.06 23.07
CA MET A 112 -4.36 -7.13 21.82
C MET A 112 -5.87 -7.21 22.04
N TYR A 113 -6.36 -7.43 23.26
CA TYR A 113 -7.80 -7.58 23.54
C TYR A 113 -8.69 -6.45 22.99
N PRO A 114 -8.29 -5.17 23.01
CA PRO A 114 -9.08 -4.07 22.41
C PRO A 114 -9.36 -4.24 20.92
N GLU A 115 -8.54 -4.99 20.18
CA GLU A 115 -8.73 -5.27 18.76
C GLU A 115 -9.86 -6.27 18.50
N ILE A 116 -10.29 -7.02 19.53
CA ILE A 116 -11.51 -7.85 19.47
C ILE A 116 -12.74 -6.97 19.72
N SER A 117 -12.97 -6.07 18.76
CA SER A 117 -14.07 -5.11 18.77
C SER A 117 -14.69 -5.01 17.37
N LYS A 118 -15.85 -4.37 17.28
CA LYS A 118 -16.60 -4.24 16.01
C LYS A 118 -15.76 -3.57 14.90
N GLU A 119 -14.90 -2.63 15.26
CA GLU A 119 -14.06 -1.87 14.33
C GLU A 119 -12.60 -2.36 14.31
N GLY A 120 -12.26 -3.35 15.14
CA GLY A 120 -10.91 -3.89 15.27
C GLY A 120 -10.67 -5.10 14.35
N THR A 121 -9.41 -5.54 14.31
CA THR A 121 -8.99 -6.65 13.44
C THR A 121 -9.61 -8.00 13.85
N GLY A 122 -9.98 -8.13 15.13
CA GLY A 122 -10.68 -9.27 15.71
C GLY A 122 -12.22 -9.17 15.64
N SER A 123 -12.78 -8.32 14.76
CA SER A 123 -14.24 -8.14 14.63
C SER A 123 -15.02 -9.44 14.38
N HIS A 124 -14.49 -10.33 13.55
CA HIS A 124 -15.07 -11.65 13.30
C HIS A 124 -15.16 -12.52 14.58
N LEU A 125 -14.16 -12.48 15.46
CA LEU A 125 -14.21 -13.16 16.77
C LEU A 125 -15.27 -12.53 17.67
N LYS A 126 -15.43 -11.20 17.59
CA LYS A 126 -16.46 -10.48 18.33
C LYS A 126 -17.86 -10.88 17.88
N ASP A 127 -18.07 -11.03 16.58
CA ASP A 127 -19.33 -11.47 16.01
C ASP A 127 -19.66 -12.92 16.41
N GLU A 128 -18.68 -13.83 16.36
CA GLU A 128 -18.83 -15.22 16.82
C GLU A 128 -19.30 -15.31 18.29
N MET A 129 -18.71 -14.48 19.15
CA MET A 129 -19.11 -14.38 20.56
C MET A 129 -20.53 -13.82 20.73
N ASN A 130 -20.91 -12.82 19.92
CA ASN A 130 -22.25 -12.23 20.00
C ASN A 130 -23.34 -13.22 19.56
N GLU A 131 -23.04 -14.09 18.59
CA GLU A 131 -23.99 -15.08 18.06
C GLU A 131 -24.14 -16.31 18.96
N SER A 132 -23.02 -16.86 19.45
CA SER A 132 -23.01 -18.15 20.16
C SER A 132 -22.85 -18.03 21.67
N GLY A 133 -22.42 -16.88 22.18
CA GLY A 133 -21.98 -16.68 23.56
C GLY A 133 -20.63 -17.32 23.90
N LYS A 134 -19.98 -17.96 22.93
CA LYS A 134 -18.70 -18.65 23.06
C LYS A 134 -17.75 -18.25 21.92
N LEU A 135 -16.47 -18.56 22.09
CA LEU A 135 -15.43 -18.37 21.08
C LEU A 135 -14.62 -19.65 20.90
N GLY A 136 -14.44 -20.08 19.65
CA GLY A 136 -13.51 -21.17 19.32
C GLY A 136 -12.07 -20.80 19.67
N ILE A 137 -11.40 -21.65 20.46
CA ILE A 137 -10.00 -21.46 20.82
C ILE A 137 -9.12 -21.43 19.57
N ASN A 138 -9.44 -22.26 18.56
CA ASN A 138 -8.68 -22.28 17.32
C ASN A 138 -8.73 -20.91 16.60
N ASN A 139 -9.93 -20.35 16.43
CA ASN A 139 -10.11 -19.04 15.77
C ASN A 139 -9.36 -17.93 16.52
N LEU A 140 -9.42 -17.94 17.85
CA LEU A 140 -8.67 -17.00 18.69
C LEU A 140 -7.16 -17.15 18.49
N VAL A 141 -6.64 -18.38 18.52
CA VAL A 141 -5.20 -18.67 18.36
C VAL A 141 -4.72 -18.29 16.97
N GLU A 142 -5.46 -18.65 15.92
CA GLU A 142 -5.14 -18.28 14.54
C GLU A 142 -5.03 -16.77 14.37
N TRP A 143 -6.01 -16.02 14.88
CA TRP A 143 -5.98 -14.57 14.86
C TRP A 143 -4.77 -14.01 15.63
N ILE A 144 -4.50 -14.48 16.85
CA ILE A 144 -3.34 -14.05 17.66
C ILE A 144 -2.02 -14.27 16.90
N ILE A 145 -1.84 -15.41 16.24
CA ILE A 145 -0.60 -15.70 15.51
C ILE A 145 -0.44 -14.73 14.33
N VAL A 146 -1.51 -14.45 13.59
CA VAL A 146 -1.47 -13.49 12.48
C VAL A 146 -1.15 -12.07 12.98
N GLU A 147 -1.76 -11.64 14.09
CA GLU A 147 -1.43 -10.34 14.72
C GLU A 147 0.05 -10.27 15.12
N ARG A 148 0.62 -11.37 15.64
CA ARG A 148 2.04 -11.44 15.98
C ARG A 148 2.94 -11.32 14.76
N TYR A 149 2.58 -11.91 13.63
CA TYR A 149 3.29 -11.70 12.36
C TYR A 149 3.24 -10.22 11.95
N GLY A 150 2.07 -9.59 12.07
CA GLY A 150 1.88 -8.17 11.82
C GLY A 150 2.77 -7.28 12.69
N GLN A 151 2.86 -7.57 13.98
CA GLN A 151 3.76 -6.86 14.90
C GLN A 151 5.23 -7.04 14.55
N ALA A 152 5.66 -8.25 14.16
CA ALA A 152 7.04 -8.51 13.73
C ALA A 152 7.38 -7.72 12.47
N ILE A 153 6.47 -7.71 11.48
CA ILE A 153 6.58 -6.91 10.26
C ILE A 153 6.68 -5.42 10.61
N TYR A 154 5.79 -4.91 11.45
CA TYR A 154 5.79 -3.49 11.81
C TYR A 154 7.10 -3.07 12.49
N ARG A 155 7.62 -3.87 13.43
CA ARG A 155 8.90 -3.60 14.10
C ARG A 155 10.04 -3.54 13.09
N TRP A 156 10.15 -4.54 12.21
CA TRP A 156 11.17 -4.56 11.17
C TRP A 156 11.07 -3.35 10.24
N LEU A 157 9.84 -2.97 9.86
CA LEU A 157 9.62 -1.85 8.96
C LEU A 157 10.04 -0.50 9.56
N VAL A 158 9.75 -0.27 10.85
CA VAL A 158 10.16 0.95 11.55
C VAL A 158 11.68 1.00 11.76
N ASP A 159 12.32 -0.17 11.88
CA ASP A 159 13.79 -0.26 11.98
C ASP A 159 14.49 -0.01 10.62
N GLU A 160 13.90 -0.48 9.51
CA GLU A 160 14.49 -0.34 8.16
C GLU A 160 14.14 0.98 7.44
N PHE A 161 12.96 1.55 7.72
CA PHE A 161 12.40 2.68 6.98
C PHE A 161 11.91 3.79 7.91
N VAL A 162 11.96 5.03 7.42
CA VAL A 162 11.47 6.22 8.14
C VAL A 162 10.08 6.57 7.63
N ASP A 163 9.23 7.16 8.48
CA ASP A 163 7.91 7.67 8.11
C ASP A 163 7.01 6.62 7.45
N ILE A 164 6.89 5.47 8.13
CA ILE A 164 5.96 4.40 7.76
C ILE A 164 4.62 4.54 8.49
N THR A 165 3.53 4.36 7.76
CA THR A 165 2.16 4.34 8.30
C THR A 165 1.42 3.09 7.84
N LEU A 166 0.79 2.38 8.77
CA LEU A 166 -0.18 1.32 8.44
C LEU A 166 -1.47 1.96 7.93
N ILE A 167 -1.91 1.58 6.74
CA ILE A 167 -3.13 2.11 6.11
C ILE A 167 -4.30 1.16 6.31
N GLU A 168 -4.08 -0.13 6.05
CA GLU A 168 -5.11 -1.17 6.17
C GLU A 168 -4.50 -2.45 6.74
N HIS A 169 -5.26 -3.13 7.59
CA HIS A 169 -4.94 -4.46 8.08
C HIS A 169 -6.23 -5.27 8.14
N TYR A 170 -6.26 -6.41 7.43
CA TYR A 170 -7.38 -7.34 7.47
C TYR A 170 -6.88 -8.79 7.33
N GLY A 171 -7.02 -9.56 8.40
CA GLY A 171 -6.54 -10.94 8.44
C GLY A 171 -5.06 -11.01 8.07
N THR A 172 -4.71 -11.74 7.02
CA THR A 172 -3.31 -11.88 6.60
C THR A 172 -2.79 -10.74 5.73
N TYR A 173 -3.60 -9.73 5.42
CA TYR A 173 -3.26 -8.63 4.52
C TYR A 173 -2.89 -7.36 5.27
N PHE A 174 -1.73 -6.81 4.96
CA PHE A 174 -1.23 -5.56 5.51
C PHE A 174 -0.89 -4.58 4.38
N LYS A 175 -1.34 -3.34 4.50
CA LYS A 175 -1.02 -2.26 3.59
C LYS A 175 -0.32 -1.15 4.34
N TYR A 176 0.89 -0.82 3.89
CA TYR A 176 1.66 0.28 4.46
C TYR A 176 1.93 1.36 3.41
N ARG A 177 2.04 2.60 3.90
CA ARG A 177 2.52 3.74 3.14
C ARG A 177 3.85 4.20 3.73
N LEU A 178 4.82 4.39 2.84
CA LEU A 178 6.11 4.98 3.16
C LEU A 178 6.16 6.34 2.49
N GLU A 179 6.51 7.37 3.25
CA GLU A 179 6.85 8.65 2.61
C GLU A 179 8.12 8.51 1.76
N LYS A 180 8.41 9.57 1.00
CA LYS A 180 9.52 9.57 0.05
C LYS A 180 10.85 9.29 0.75
N GLN A 181 11.39 8.10 0.48
CA GLN A 181 12.70 7.69 0.97
C GLN A 181 13.83 8.27 0.12
N SER A 182 15.03 8.32 0.67
CA SER A 182 16.26 8.59 -0.10
C SER A 182 16.62 7.46 -1.06
N LYS A 183 16.18 6.24 -0.73
CA LYS A 183 16.39 5.00 -1.49
C LYS A 183 15.34 4.83 -2.59
N GLY A 184 15.70 4.14 -3.67
CA GLY A 184 14.78 3.87 -4.77
C GLY A 184 13.84 2.69 -4.48
N ILE A 185 12.80 2.55 -5.30
CA ILE A 185 11.84 1.43 -5.21
C ILE A 185 12.52 0.06 -5.25
N GLY A 186 13.59 -0.09 -6.06
CA GLY A 186 14.34 -1.33 -6.17
C GLY A 186 15.08 -1.71 -4.88
N ASP A 187 15.57 -0.73 -4.13
CA ASP A 187 16.22 -0.98 -2.84
C ASP A 187 15.21 -1.46 -1.80
N ILE A 188 14.03 -0.82 -1.75
CA ILE A 188 12.94 -1.21 -0.86
C ILE A 188 12.47 -2.63 -1.18
N PHE A 189 12.29 -2.93 -2.47
CA PHE A 189 11.93 -4.27 -2.92
C PHE A 189 12.96 -5.32 -2.47
N GLY A 190 14.26 -5.06 -2.68
CA GLY A 190 15.32 -5.96 -2.26
C GLY A 190 15.31 -6.24 -0.76
N ARG A 191 15.08 -5.21 0.07
CA ARG A 191 15.00 -5.37 1.53
C ARG A 191 13.84 -6.26 1.97
N ILE A 192 12.66 -6.09 1.36
CA ILE A 192 11.50 -6.92 1.65
C ILE A 192 11.74 -8.37 1.19
N GLU A 193 12.34 -8.55 0.00
CA GLU A 193 12.67 -9.87 -0.54
C GLU A 193 13.64 -10.63 0.37
N ASP A 194 14.67 -9.95 0.89
CA ASP A 194 15.67 -10.54 1.79
C ASP A 194 15.05 -10.96 3.14
N ALA A 195 14.04 -10.23 3.63
CA ALA A 195 13.42 -10.46 4.93
C ALA A 195 12.13 -11.31 4.89
N LYS A 196 11.64 -11.66 3.70
CA LYS A 196 10.28 -12.24 3.52
C LYS A 196 10.04 -13.51 4.34
N GLU A 197 11.03 -14.41 4.44
CA GLU A 197 10.88 -15.69 5.11
C GLU A 197 10.82 -15.51 6.63
N ASP A 198 11.71 -14.66 7.17
CA ASP A 198 11.79 -14.32 8.59
C ASP A 198 10.55 -13.55 9.06
N LEU A 199 9.89 -12.82 8.15
CA LEU A 199 8.68 -12.04 8.41
C LEU A 199 7.39 -12.78 8.05
N TYR A 200 7.47 -14.07 7.71
CA TYR A 200 6.32 -14.89 7.38
C TYR A 200 5.51 -14.39 6.17
N VAL A 201 6.11 -13.58 5.30
CA VAL A 201 5.48 -13.01 4.12
C VAL A 201 5.41 -14.06 3.01
N SER A 202 4.20 -14.37 2.54
CA SER A 202 3.97 -15.27 1.41
C SER A 202 3.89 -14.54 0.07
N GLU A 203 3.34 -13.32 0.08
CA GLU A 203 3.20 -12.50 -1.13
C GLU A 203 3.45 -11.04 -0.76
N TYR A 204 4.02 -10.27 -1.68
CA TYR A 204 4.12 -8.83 -1.53
C TYR A 204 4.04 -8.12 -2.87
N SER A 205 3.65 -6.86 -2.83
CA SER A 205 3.71 -5.96 -3.98
C SER A 205 4.07 -4.56 -3.51
N LEU A 206 4.83 -3.84 -4.33
CA LEU A 206 5.26 -2.48 -4.07
C LEU A 206 4.81 -1.61 -5.24
N SER A 207 4.18 -0.49 -4.94
CA SER A 207 3.71 0.47 -5.92
C SER A 207 4.24 1.86 -5.59
N GLN A 208 4.58 2.60 -6.64
CA GLN A 208 4.90 4.02 -6.58
C GLN A 208 3.84 4.79 -7.35
N THR A 209 3.65 6.06 -7.02
CA THR A 209 2.82 6.98 -7.81
C THR A 209 3.14 6.87 -9.30
N THR A 210 2.13 6.61 -10.12
CA THR A 210 2.29 6.49 -11.59
C THR A 210 2.44 7.87 -12.23
N LEU A 211 2.96 7.93 -13.47
CA LEU A 211 2.98 9.18 -14.23
C LEU A 211 1.58 9.74 -14.47
N GLU A 212 0.57 8.87 -14.59
CA GLU A 212 -0.83 9.26 -14.73
C GLU A 212 -1.37 9.92 -13.46
N GLN A 213 -1.06 9.36 -12.28
CA GLN A 213 -1.40 9.99 -11.01
C GLN A 213 -0.71 11.35 -10.83
N ILE A 214 0.57 11.47 -11.21
CA ILE A 214 1.31 12.74 -11.19
C ILE A 214 0.69 13.74 -12.17
N PHE A 215 0.31 13.30 -13.37
CA PHE A 215 -0.38 14.14 -14.35
C PHE A 215 -1.70 14.68 -13.79
N ASN A 216 -2.52 13.80 -13.21
CA ASN A 216 -3.81 14.17 -12.63
C ASN A 216 -3.63 15.18 -11.47
N MET A 217 -2.61 15.00 -10.63
CA MET A 217 -2.25 15.96 -9.58
C MET A 217 -1.98 17.36 -10.17
N PHE A 218 -1.17 17.46 -11.22
CA PHE A 218 -0.92 18.74 -11.88
C PHE A 218 -2.15 19.33 -12.57
N ALA A 219 -3.03 18.49 -13.13
CA ALA A 219 -4.28 18.93 -13.73
C ALA A 219 -5.19 19.57 -12.69
N THR A 220 -5.37 18.93 -11.53
CA THR A 220 -6.18 19.45 -10.42
C THR A 220 -5.60 20.75 -9.83
N GLU A 221 -4.27 20.84 -9.63
CA GLU A 221 -3.61 22.08 -9.21
C GLU A 221 -3.85 23.23 -10.20
N GLY A 222 -3.73 22.95 -11.50
CA GLY A 222 -3.91 23.94 -12.55
C GLY A 222 -5.34 24.49 -12.64
N GLU A 223 -6.35 23.66 -12.36
CA GLU A 223 -7.76 24.08 -12.27
C GLU A 223 -8.00 24.98 -11.05
N MET A 224 -7.42 24.64 -9.89
CA MET A 224 -7.49 25.49 -8.69
C MET A 224 -6.86 26.88 -8.92
N ASP A 225 -5.67 26.92 -9.54
CA ASP A 225 -4.97 28.17 -9.87
C ASP A 225 -5.76 29.05 -10.85
N MET A 226 -6.38 28.46 -11.88
CA MET A 226 -7.24 29.20 -12.82
C MET A 226 -8.51 29.72 -12.14
N THR A 227 -9.12 28.93 -11.25
CA THR A 227 -10.33 29.32 -10.53
C THR A 227 -10.06 30.50 -9.59
N MET A 228 -8.95 30.47 -8.84
CA MET A 228 -8.53 31.58 -7.99
C MET A 228 -8.12 32.82 -8.80
N SER A 229 -7.51 32.64 -9.97
CA SER A 229 -7.15 33.74 -10.87
C SER A 229 -8.38 34.42 -11.45
N ASN A 230 -9.38 33.66 -11.89
CA ASN A 230 -10.65 34.19 -12.40
C ASN A 230 -11.45 34.91 -11.31
N GLN A 231 -11.44 34.43 -10.06
CA GLN A 231 -12.06 35.14 -8.92
C GLN A 231 -11.33 36.45 -8.57
N ARG A 232 -10.00 36.53 -8.75
CA ARG A 232 -9.23 37.78 -8.57
C ARG A 232 -9.44 38.77 -9.70
N LEU A 233 -9.61 38.28 -10.94
CA LEU A 233 -9.94 39.11 -12.11
C LEU A 233 -11.37 39.65 -12.03
N SER A 234 -12.36 38.85 -11.62
CA SER A 234 -13.75 39.32 -11.47
C SER A 234 -13.91 40.40 -10.40
N ARG A 235 -13.13 40.32 -9.30
CA ARG A 235 -13.09 41.36 -8.25
C ARG A 235 -12.43 42.67 -8.69
N LYS A 236 -11.62 42.68 -9.76
CA LYS A 236 -11.00 43.90 -10.31
C LYS A 236 -11.88 44.62 -11.35
N ILE A 237 -12.93 43.98 -11.85
CA ILE A 237 -13.81 44.53 -12.91
C ILE A 237 -15.00 45.31 -12.32
N HIS A 238 -15.16 45.35 -11.00
CA HIS A 238 -16.07 46.30 -10.34
C HIS A 238 -15.23 47.45 -9.74
N PRO A 239 -15.08 48.59 -10.44
CA PRO A 239 -14.61 49.79 -9.78
C PRO A 239 -15.67 50.16 -8.73
N LYS A 240 -15.21 50.45 -7.51
CA LYS A 240 -16.06 51.02 -6.46
C LYS A 240 -16.66 52.33 -7.00
N GLU A 241 -17.97 52.35 -7.19
CA GLU A 241 -18.75 53.59 -7.10
C GLU A 241 -18.79 54.07 -5.65
#